data_AF-A0A521FIX0-F1
#
_entry.id   AF-A0A521FIX0-F1
#
_cell.length_a   1.000
_cell.length_b   1.000
_cell.length_c   1.000
_cell.angle_alpha   90.00
_cell.angle_beta   90.00
_cell.angle_gamma   90.00
#
_symmetry.space_group_name_H-M   'P 1'
#
loop_
_entity.id
_entity.type
_entity.pdbx_description
1 polymer ?
#
loop_
_entity_poly.entity_id
_entity_poly.type
_entity_poly.pdbx_seq_one_letter_code
_entity_poly.pdbx_strand_id
1 'polypeptide(L)'
;MDHIGKSLTEYFQQLLAVKELHHLKPLQNKEAIKMKKEEIFSILVQHAREVVPELEQHHFQWDDRLADLGANSVDRAEIVMMTLEALSLQIPRIELSEARNLGGLAEILHEKMQHA
;
A
#
# COMPACT_ATOMS: atom_id res chain seq x y z
N MET A 1 -20.72 -24.63 47.00
CA MET A 1 -19.59 -24.83 46.06
C MET A 1 -20.27 -24.82 44.69
N ASP A 2 -20.51 -23.62 44.19
CA ASP A 2 -21.64 -23.39 43.27
C ASP A 2 -21.11 -23.19 41.86
N HIS A 3 -21.31 -24.23 41.04
CA HIS A 3 -20.99 -24.23 39.62
C HIS A 3 -22.04 -23.42 38.86
N ILE A 4 -21.75 -22.14 38.61
CA ILE A 4 -22.56 -21.32 37.70
C ILE A 4 -22.00 -21.48 36.28
N GLY A 5 -22.45 -22.52 35.58
CA GLY A 5 -22.35 -22.62 34.13
C GLY A 5 -23.59 -21.98 33.52
N LYS A 6 -23.46 -20.78 32.96
CA LYS A 6 -24.58 -20.10 32.29
C LYS A 6 -25.14 -20.98 31.18
N SER A 7 -26.46 -21.05 31.06
CA SER A 7 -27.13 -21.79 30.00
C SER A 7 -26.83 -21.17 28.63
N LEU A 8 -26.92 -21.97 27.56
CA LEU A 8 -26.75 -21.49 26.18
C LEU A 8 -27.67 -20.30 25.86
N THR A 9 -28.88 -20.28 26.42
CA THR A 9 -29.82 -19.17 26.26
C THR A 9 -29.34 -17.90 26.98
N GLU A 10 -28.76 -18.02 28.16
CA GLU A 10 -28.19 -16.87 28.88
C GLU A 10 -26.93 -16.33 28.19
N TYR A 11 -26.09 -17.19 27.62
CA TYR A 11 -24.99 -16.75 26.76
C TYR A 11 -25.51 -16.00 25.53
N PHE A 12 -26.57 -16.50 24.90
CA PHE A 12 -27.15 -15.87 23.71
C PHE A 12 -27.79 -14.51 24.04
N GLN A 13 -28.53 -14.42 25.14
CA GLN A 13 -29.12 -13.16 25.63
C GLN A 13 -28.04 -12.17 26.07
N GLN A 14 -26.95 -12.64 26.68
CA GLN A 14 -25.80 -11.78 27.01
C GLN A 14 -25.08 -11.27 25.75
N LEU A 15 -24.92 -12.10 24.72
CA LEU A 15 -24.36 -11.69 23.42
C LEU A 15 -25.26 -10.69 22.67
N LEU A 16 -26.59 -10.86 22.75
CA LEU A 16 -27.58 -9.91 22.21
C LEU A 16 -27.55 -8.59 22.98
N ALA A 17 -27.50 -8.62 24.31
CA ALA A 17 -27.42 -7.42 25.16
C ALA A 17 -26.11 -6.62 24.95
N VAL A 18 -24.99 -7.29 24.63
CA VAL A 18 -23.73 -6.61 24.29
C VAL A 18 -23.78 -5.97 22.89
N LYS A 19 -24.54 -6.54 21.94
CA LYS A 19 -24.74 -5.95 20.60
C LYS A 19 -25.61 -4.70 20.61
N GLU A 20 -26.48 -4.54 21.61
CA GLU A 20 -27.41 -3.39 21.73
C GLU A 20 -26.79 -2.17 22.46
N LEU A 21 -25.64 -2.31 23.13
CA LEU A 21 -25.05 -1.25 23.98
C LEU A 21 -23.73 -0.63 23.49
N HIS A 22 -23.32 -0.92 22.26
CA HIS A 22 -22.34 -0.10 21.57
C HIS A 22 -22.89 0.30 20.20
N HIS A 23 -22.89 1.61 19.95
CA HIS A 23 -22.89 2.20 18.61
C HIS A 23 -21.69 1.68 17.82
N LEU A 24 -21.73 0.42 17.39
CA LEU A 24 -20.92 -0.06 16.30
C LEU A 24 -21.50 0.60 15.06
N LYS A 25 -21.04 1.82 14.78
CA LYS A 25 -20.98 2.32 13.41
C LYS A 25 -20.51 1.13 12.58
N PRO A 26 -21.15 0.79 11.44
CA PRO A 26 -20.53 -0.15 10.52
C PRO A 26 -19.08 0.31 10.37
N LEU A 27 -18.13 -0.62 10.39
CA LEU A 27 -16.74 -0.36 10.05
C LEU A 27 -16.72 0.09 8.58
N GLN A 28 -17.22 1.29 8.30
CA GLN A 28 -16.61 2.23 7.39
C GLN A 28 -15.26 2.53 8.03
N ASN A 29 -14.34 1.58 7.88
CA ASN A 29 -12.95 1.86 8.00
C ASN A 29 -12.60 2.78 6.84
N LYS A 30 -12.95 4.07 7.00
CA LYS A 30 -12.45 5.18 6.19
C LYS A 30 -11.00 5.52 6.57
N GLU A 31 -10.36 4.66 7.36
CA GLU A 31 -8.92 4.44 7.34
C GLU A 31 -8.66 3.18 6.50
N ALA A 32 -9.05 3.22 5.22
CA ALA A 32 -8.33 2.43 4.23
C ALA A 32 -6.85 2.71 4.48
N ILE A 33 -6.08 1.67 4.80
CA ILE A 33 -4.69 1.75 5.23
C ILE A 33 -4.00 2.79 4.37
N LYS A 34 -3.73 3.96 4.96
CA LYS A 34 -3.21 5.11 4.22
C LYS A 34 -1.74 4.81 3.97
N MET A 35 -1.48 4.11 2.88
CA MET A 35 -0.14 3.70 2.51
C MET A 35 0.74 4.93 2.43
N LYS A 36 1.86 4.91 3.16
CA LYS A 36 2.76 6.06 3.20
C LYS A 36 3.63 6.11 1.95
N LYS A 37 4.15 7.28 1.63
CA LYS A 37 5.06 7.48 0.49
C LYS A 37 6.30 6.61 0.61
N GLU A 38 6.79 6.41 1.84
CA GLU A 38 7.93 5.55 2.17
C GLU A 38 7.68 4.08 1.79
N GLU A 39 6.45 3.61 1.93
CA GLU A 39 6.07 2.24 1.55
C GLU A 39 6.04 2.10 0.03
N ILE A 40 5.49 3.09 -0.69
CA ILE A 40 5.52 3.13 -2.16
C ILE A 40 6.96 3.20 -2.66
N PHE A 41 7.81 4.02 -2.02
CA PHE A 41 9.23 4.08 -2.32
C PHE A 41 9.91 2.73 -2.12
N SER A 42 9.60 2.00 -1.05
CA SER A 42 10.12 0.66 -0.82
C SER A 42 9.71 -0.33 -1.91
N ILE A 43 8.48 -0.26 -2.40
CA ILE A 43 7.99 -1.09 -3.52
C ILE A 43 8.74 -0.75 -4.81
N LEU A 44 8.91 0.53 -5.11
CA LEU A 44 9.69 0.98 -6.26
C LEU A 44 11.13 0.45 -6.21
N VAL A 45 11.77 0.51 -5.04
CA VAL A 45 13.12 -0.03 -4.82
C VAL A 45 13.16 -1.54 -5.00
N GLN A 46 12.17 -2.26 -4.49
CA GLN A 46 12.08 -3.71 -4.67
C GLN A 46 12.01 -4.07 -6.17
N HIS A 47 11.08 -3.47 -6.91
CA HIS A 47 10.95 -3.74 -8.33
C HIS A 47 12.16 -3.26 -9.15
N ALA A 48 12.81 -2.16 -8.74
CA ALA A 48 14.04 -1.73 -9.37
C ALA A 48 15.15 -2.78 -9.25
N ARG A 49 15.27 -3.48 -8.11
CA ARG A 49 16.21 -4.59 -7.92
C ARG A 49 15.84 -5.83 -8.72
N GLU A 50 14.55 -6.13 -8.78
CA GLU A 50 14.04 -7.26 -9.57
C GLU A 50 14.30 -7.08 -11.07
N VAL A 51 14.17 -5.85 -11.59
CA VAL A 51 14.34 -5.54 -13.01
C VAL A 51 15.80 -5.25 -13.37
N VAL A 52 16.56 -4.63 -12.46
CA VAL A 52 17.98 -4.28 -12.66
C VAL A 52 18.81 -4.95 -11.55
N PRO A 53 19.21 -6.23 -11.73
CA PRO A 53 19.90 -7.02 -10.71
C PRO A 53 21.20 -6.39 -10.19
N GLU A 54 21.86 -5.56 -10.99
CA GLU A 54 23.05 -4.80 -10.59
C GLU A 54 22.79 -3.83 -9.43
N LEU A 55 21.53 -3.46 -9.19
CA LEU A 55 21.11 -2.57 -8.10
C LEU A 55 20.77 -3.31 -6.79
N GLU A 56 20.95 -4.62 -6.72
CA GLU A 56 20.62 -5.42 -5.52
C GLU A 56 21.27 -4.85 -4.24
N GLN A 57 22.53 -4.44 -4.34
CA GLN A 57 23.30 -3.84 -3.24
C GLN A 57 23.33 -2.29 -3.28
N HIS A 58 22.59 -1.66 -4.19
CA HIS A 58 22.52 -0.21 -4.27
C HIS A 58 21.74 0.38 -3.09
N HIS A 59 22.25 1.49 -2.55
CA HIS A 59 21.63 2.24 -1.47
C HIS A 59 20.77 3.38 -2.03
N PHE A 60 19.53 3.05 -2.38
CA PHE A 60 18.59 3.98 -3.00
C PHE A 60 18.30 5.22 -2.14
N GLN A 61 18.31 6.39 -2.77
CA GLN A 61 17.90 7.69 -2.22
C GLN A 61 16.63 8.22 -2.91
N TRP A 62 15.95 9.17 -2.27
CA TRP A 62 14.72 9.77 -2.82
C TRP A 62 14.94 10.51 -4.14
N ASP A 63 16.11 11.12 -4.30
CA ASP A 63 16.51 11.87 -5.48
C ASP A 63 17.11 11.02 -6.60
N ASP A 64 17.31 9.72 -6.36
CA ASP A 64 17.83 8.79 -7.37
C ASP A 64 16.92 8.73 -8.59
N ARG A 65 17.56 8.73 -9.75
CA ARG A 65 16.90 8.61 -11.05
C ARG A 65 17.22 7.24 -11.61
N LEU A 66 16.19 6.45 -11.89
CA LEU A 66 16.36 5.11 -12.47
C LEU A 66 17.26 5.11 -13.72
N ALA A 67 17.16 6.14 -14.56
CA ALA A 67 18.00 6.27 -15.74
C ALA A 67 19.50 6.44 -15.41
N ASP A 68 19.83 7.15 -14.32
CA ASP A 68 21.21 7.35 -13.88
C ASP A 68 21.76 6.09 -13.18
N LEU A 69 20.87 5.22 -12.69
CA LEU A 69 21.17 3.91 -12.09
C LEU A 69 21.27 2.78 -13.14
N GLY A 70 21.28 3.11 -14.44
CA GLY A 70 21.43 2.13 -15.52
C GLY A 70 20.12 1.52 -16.04
N ALA A 71 18.96 1.91 -15.49
CA ALA A 71 17.67 1.45 -15.99
C ALA A 71 17.31 2.14 -17.32
N ASN A 72 17.28 1.37 -18.40
CA ASN A 72 16.90 1.85 -19.71
C ASN A 72 15.37 2.09 -19.82
N SER A 73 14.89 2.51 -20.98
CA SER A 73 13.46 2.87 -21.15
C SER A 73 12.50 1.69 -20.99
N VAL A 74 12.93 0.47 -21.31
CA VAL A 74 12.15 -0.76 -21.09
C VAL A 74 12.13 -1.09 -19.61
N ASP A 75 13.28 -1.07 -18.94
CA ASP A 75 13.38 -1.34 -17.50
C ASP A 75 12.50 -0.39 -16.68
N ARG A 76 12.54 0.91 -16.99
CA ARG A 76 11.69 1.91 -16.32
C ARG A 76 10.19 1.68 -16.58
N ALA A 77 9.84 1.16 -17.76
CA ALA A 77 8.46 0.80 -18.06
C ALA A 77 7.98 -0.36 -17.20
N GLU A 78 8.83 -1.39 -17.09
CA GLU A 78 8.58 -2.61 -16.32
C GLU A 78 8.42 -2.27 -14.82
N ILE A 79 9.37 -1.53 -14.24
CA ILE A 79 9.34 -1.12 -12.82
C ILE A 79 8.03 -0.37 -12.51
N VAL A 80 7.64 0.58 -13.37
CA VAL A 80 6.39 1.34 -13.21
C VAL A 80 5.18 0.42 -13.30
N MET A 81 5.16 -0.51 -14.26
CA MET A 81 4.05 -1.46 -14.43
C MET A 81 3.89 -2.36 -13.21
N MET A 82 4.97 -3.00 -12.76
CA MET A 82 4.98 -3.86 -11.57
C MET A 82 4.50 -3.11 -10.34
N THR A 83 4.92 -1.85 -10.18
CA THR A 83 4.48 -1.00 -9.06
C THR A 83 2.99 -0.68 -9.13
N LEU A 84 2.46 -0.32 -10.30
CA LEU A 84 1.04 -0.06 -10.48
C LEU A 84 0.20 -1.32 -10.19
N GLU A 85 0.65 -2.49 -10.62
CA GLU A 85 0.02 -3.78 -10.33
C GLU A 85 0.04 -4.08 -8.82
N ALA A 86 1.19 -3.91 -8.16
CA ALA A 86 1.33 -4.12 -6.72
C ALA A 86 0.40 -3.19 -5.90
N LEU A 87 0.18 -1.96 -6.39
CA LEU A 87 -0.71 -0.98 -5.78
C LEU A 87 -2.17 -1.10 -6.25
N SER A 88 -2.48 -2.02 -7.17
CA SER A 88 -3.80 -2.16 -7.81
C SER A 88 -4.31 -0.86 -8.45
N LEU A 89 -3.41 -0.05 -9.01
CA LEU A 89 -3.71 1.23 -9.66
C LEU A 89 -3.80 1.08 -11.17
N GLN A 90 -4.80 1.74 -11.77
CA GLN A 90 -4.95 1.84 -13.23
C GLN A 90 -4.77 3.28 -13.67
N ILE A 91 -3.51 3.69 -13.86
CA ILE A 91 -3.14 5.07 -14.19
C ILE A 91 -2.42 5.10 -15.55
N PRO A 92 -2.80 6.01 -16.47
CA PRO A 92 -2.05 6.25 -17.69
C PRO A 92 -0.59 6.63 -17.40
N ARG A 93 0.37 5.97 -18.05
CA ARG A 93 1.81 6.20 -17.85
C ARG A 93 2.25 7.65 -18.12
N ILE A 94 1.51 8.38 -18.97
CA ILE A 94 1.76 9.80 -19.24
C ILE A 94 1.60 10.68 -17.99
N GLU A 95 0.81 10.25 -17.01
CA GLU A 95 0.65 10.99 -15.75
C GLU A 95 1.86 10.80 -14.83
N LEU A 96 2.67 9.76 -15.07
CA LEU A 96 3.88 9.45 -14.30
C LEU A 96 5.13 10.05 -14.95
N SER A 97 5.05 10.59 -16.18
CA SER A 97 6.22 11.14 -16.87
C SER A 97 6.77 12.41 -16.24
N GLU A 98 5.99 13.07 -15.39
CA GLU A 98 6.42 14.24 -14.63
C GLU A 98 7.39 13.88 -13.49
N ALA A 99 7.44 12.60 -13.08
CA ALA A 99 8.39 12.13 -12.07
C ALA A 99 9.83 12.20 -12.61
N ARG A 100 10.69 12.95 -11.93
CA ARG A 100 12.11 13.09 -12.30
C ARG A 100 13.03 12.07 -11.63
N ASN A 101 12.60 11.56 -10.48
CA ASN A 101 13.31 10.65 -9.59
C ASN A 101 12.31 9.74 -8.87
N LEU A 102 12.82 8.77 -8.11
CA LEU A 102 12.01 7.80 -7.37
C LEU A 102 11.07 8.46 -6.36
N GLY A 103 11.52 9.50 -5.66
CA GLY A 103 10.71 10.23 -4.70
C GLY A 103 9.52 10.94 -5.33
N GLY A 104 9.73 11.59 -6.48
CA GLY A 104 8.65 12.20 -7.25
C GLY A 104 7.65 11.17 -7.78
N LEU A 105 8.13 9.97 -8.16
CA LEU A 105 7.25 8.88 -8.55
C LEU A 105 6.40 8.38 -7.38
N ALA A 106 7.01 8.21 -6.20
CA ALA A 106 6.29 7.83 -4.98
C ALA A 106 5.24 8.88 -4.57
N GLU A 107 5.56 10.18 -4.72
CA GLU A 107 4.61 11.28 -4.48
C GLU A 107 3.39 11.18 -5.39
N ILE A 108 3.60 11.09 -6.71
CA ILE A 108 2.50 11.04 -7.68
C ILE A 108 1.63 9.81 -7.42
N LEU A 109 2.23 8.65 -7.20
CA LEU A 109 1.48 7.43 -6.90
C LEU A 109 0.67 7.56 -5.60
N HIS A 110 1.27 8.13 -4.56
CA HIS A 110 0.58 8.41 -3.31
C HIS A 110 -0.62 9.34 -3.52
N GLU A 111 -0.44 10.45 -4.24
CA GLU A 111 -1.53 11.37 -4.57
C GLU A 111 -2.66 10.66 -5.33
N LYS A 112 -2.33 9.79 -6.27
CA LYS A 112 -3.33 9.02 -7.02
C LYS A 112 -4.08 8.03 -6.13
N MET A 113 -3.41 7.34 -5.21
CA MET A 113 -4.07 6.45 -4.24
C MET A 113 -5.05 7.18 -3.31
N GLN A 114 -4.83 8.47 -3.03
CA GLN A 114 -5.76 9.26 -2.20
C GLN A 114 -7.04 9.67 -2.96
N HIS A 115 -7.02 9.60 -4.29
CA HIS A 115 -8.09 10.10 -5.15
C HIS A 115 -8.69 9.02 -6.08
N ALA A 116 -8.21 7.77 -6.01
CA ALA A 116 -8.70 6.62 -6.76
C ALA A 116 -9.89 5.97 -6.03
#